data_AF-A0ABD2MPX4-F1
#
_entry.id   AF-A0ABD2MPX4-F1
#
_cell.length_a   1.000
_cell.length_b   1.000
_cell.length_c   1.000
_cell.angle_alpha   90.00
_cell.angle_beta   90.00
_cell.angle_gamma   90.00
#
_symmetry.space_group_name_H-M   'P 1'
#
loop_
_entity.id
_entity.type
_entity.pdbx_description
1 polymer ?
#
loop_
_entity_poly.entity_id
_entity_poly.type
_entity_poly.pdbx_seq_one_letter_code
_entity_poly.pdbx_strand_id
1 'polypeptide(L)'
;MVILFCYRYNALLFSIKTSLIDLQKGIKGLVVMSAELEEIFICVYDGRVPSGWLKAYPSLKLLGSWTRDLMARVDHFSHWAETTHPPLFFWLAAYTFPTGFLTAVLQ
;
A
#
# COMPACT_ATOMS: atom_id res chain seq x y z
N MET A 1 5.36 6.38 -16.43
CA MET A 1 4.27 6.52 -15.44
C MET A 1 4.07 5.26 -14.60
N VAL A 2 3.90 4.07 -15.20
CA VAL A 2 3.69 2.77 -14.51
C VAL A 2 4.81 2.39 -13.52
N ILE A 3 6.07 2.54 -13.93
CA ILE A 3 7.25 2.16 -13.13
C ILE A 3 7.28 2.88 -11.76
N LEU A 4 6.83 4.15 -11.71
CA LEU A 4 6.79 4.93 -10.48
C LEU A 4 5.74 4.36 -9.48
N PHE A 5 4.59 3.91 -9.99
CA PHE A 5 3.56 3.29 -9.14
C PHE A 5 4.03 1.94 -8.61
N CYS A 6 4.62 1.09 -9.44
CA CYS A 6 5.20 -0.18 -9.01
C CYS A 6 6.27 0.03 -7.92
N TYR A 7 7.16 1.01 -8.09
CA TYR A 7 8.16 1.33 -7.08
C TYR A 7 7.53 1.74 -5.73
N ARG A 8 6.50 2.60 -5.76
CA ARG A 8 5.79 3.04 -4.54
C ARG A 8 5.09 1.89 -3.82
N TYR A 9 4.39 1.01 -4.55
CA TYR A 9 3.73 -0.15 -3.94
C TYR A 9 4.74 -1.18 -3.42
N ASN A 10 5.86 -1.38 -4.11
CA ASN A 10 6.94 -2.25 -3.63
C ASN A 10 7.57 -1.72 -2.34
N ALA A 11 7.81 -0.41 -2.24
CA ALA A 11 8.30 0.23 -1.02
C ALA A 11 7.30 0.07 0.14
N LEU A 12 5.99 0.22 -0.13
CA LEU A 12 4.94 -0.03 0.87
C LEU A 12 4.95 -1.49 1.33
N LEU A 13 4.95 -2.46 0.41
CA LEU A 13 4.97 -3.89 0.74
C LEU A 13 6.21 -4.26 1.57
N PHE A 14 7.37 -3.70 1.20
CA PHE A 14 8.60 -3.88 1.97
C PHE A 14 8.47 -3.30 3.38
N SER A 15 7.95 -2.08 3.51
CA SER A 15 7.72 -1.45 4.82
C SER A 15 6.77 -2.29 5.69
N ILE A 16 5.63 -2.74 5.15
CA ILE A 16 4.67 -3.59 5.87
C ILE A 16 5.36 -4.88 6.36
N LYS A 17 6.08 -5.56 5.46
CA LYS A 17 6.75 -6.83 5.78
C LYS A 17 7.79 -6.64 6.90
N THR A 18 8.63 -5.62 6.78
CA THR A 18 9.67 -5.32 7.79
C THR A 18 9.03 -4.97 9.13
N SER A 19 8.02 -4.09 9.15
CA SER A 19 7.30 -3.73 10.37
C SER A 19 6.64 -4.93 11.06
N LEU A 20 6.03 -5.86 10.30
CA LEU A 20 5.42 -7.06 10.88
C LEU A 20 6.46 -8.05 11.44
N ILE A 21 7.61 -8.19 10.77
CA ILE A 21 8.72 -9.01 11.28
C ILE A 21 9.28 -8.42 12.57
N ASP A 22 9.50 -7.11 12.60
CA ASP A 22 10.03 -6.42 13.77
C ASP A 22 9.01 -6.39 14.92
N LEU A 23 7.72 -6.29 14.62
CA LEU A 23 6.65 -6.47 15.60
C LEU A 23 6.70 -7.87 16.22
N GLN A 24 6.83 -8.93 15.40
CA GLN A 24 6.93 -10.30 15.90
C GLN A 24 8.17 -10.51 16.78
N LYS A 25 9.30 -9.88 16.43
CA LYS A 25 10.52 -9.88 17.27
C LYS A 25 10.32 -9.07 18.54
N GLY A 26 9.64 -7.93 18.48
CA GLY A 26 9.30 -7.08 19.62
C GLY A 26 8.44 -7.81 20.65
N ILE A 27 7.42 -8.55 20.20
CA ILE A 27 6.58 -9.39 21.07
C ILE A 27 7.40 -10.49 21.77
N LYS A 28 8.43 -11.02 21.10
CA LYS A 28 9.36 -12.02 21.67
C LYS A 28 10.47 -11.42 22.53
N GLY A 29 10.51 -10.08 22.69
CA GLY A 29 11.58 -9.38 23.41
C GLY A 29 12.94 -9.39 22.69
N LEU A 30 12.97 -9.67 21.39
CA LEU A 30 14.20 -9.70 20.59
C LEU A 30 14.58 -8.34 20.00
N VAL A 31 13.61 -7.40 19.94
CA VAL A 31 13.78 -6.03 19.45
C VAL A 31 13.04 -5.10 20.42
N VAL A 32 13.53 -3.86 20.58
CA VAL A 32 12.86 -2.85 21.40
C VAL A 32 11.54 -2.45 20.74
N MET A 33 10.44 -2.51 21.50
CA MET A 33 9.14 -2.01 21.05
C MET A 33 9.20 -0.48 20.94
N SER A 34 9.30 0.04 19.72
CA SER A 34 9.20 1.47 19.47
C SER A 34 7.74 1.92 19.48
N ALA A 35 7.50 3.23 19.65
CA ALA A 35 6.16 3.81 19.56
C ALA A 35 5.45 3.50 18.23
N GLU A 36 6.23 3.37 17.15
CA GLU A 36 5.72 3.00 15.82
C GLU A 36 5.28 1.54 15.77
N LEU A 37 6.06 0.61 16.34
CA LEU A 37 5.68 -0.80 16.42
C LEU A 37 4.46 -1.01 17.32
N GLU A 38 4.36 -0.27 18.41
CA GLU A 38 3.21 -0.31 19.31
C GLU A 38 1.93 0.22 18.65
N GLU A 39 2.02 1.31 17.87
CA GLU A 39 0.88 1.77 17.06
C GLU A 39 0.43 0.71 16.06
N ILE A 40 1.39 0.07 15.36
CA ILE A 40 1.08 -0.99 14.40
C ILE A 40 0.41 -2.17 15.12
N PHE A 41 0.90 -2.56 16.30
CA PHE A 41 0.29 -3.61 17.11
C PHE A 41 -1.17 -3.31 17.44
N ILE A 42 -1.43 -2.13 18.01
CA ILE A 42 -2.77 -1.70 18.42
C ILE A 42 -3.71 -1.64 17.21
N CYS A 43 -3.27 -1.03 16.10
CA CYS A 43 -4.06 -0.94 14.89
C CYS A 43 -4.39 -2.32 14.31
N VAL A 44 -3.40 -3.21 14.21
CA VAL A 44 -3.60 -4.56 13.67
C VAL A 44 -4.52 -5.38 14.57
N TYR A 45 -4.37 -5.27 15.90
CA TYR A 45 -5.25 -5.92 16.87
C TYR A 45 -6.70 -5.43 16.75
N ASP A 46 -6.90 -4.12 16.57
CA ASP A 46 -8.22 -3.51 16.38
C ASP A 46 -8.78 -3.65 14.96
N GLY A 47 -8.07 -4.31 14.04
CA GLY A 47 -8.47 -4.43 12.63
C GLY A 47 -8.48 -3.11 11.86
N ARG A 48 -7.73 -2.10 12.34
CA ARG A 48 -7.49 -0.81 11.67
C ARG A 48 -6.16 -0.83 10.91
N VAL A 49 -6.03 0.08 9.96
CA VAL A 49 -4.78 0.23 9.20
C VAL A 49 -3.86 1.23 9.93
N PRO A 50 -2.61 0.87 10.22
CA PRO A 50 -1.61 1.78 10.75
C PRO A 50 -1.46 3.06 9.92
N SER A 51 -1.31 4.19 10.60
CA SER A 51 -1.16 5.51 9.99
C SER A 51 0.01 5.59 9.02
N GLY A 52 1.11 4.88 9.31
CA GLY A 52 2.28 4.77 8.45
C GLY A 52 1.98 4.14 7.08
N TRP A 53 1.08 3.16 7.01
CA TRP A 53 0.74 2.46 5.77
C TRP A 53 -0.24 3.27 4.90
N LEU A 54 -1.08 4.09 5.53
CA LEU A 54 -2.02 4.98 4.85
C LEU A 54 -1.35 6.12 4.07
N LYS A 55 -0.09 6.45 4.37
CA LYS A 55 0.66 7.49 3.64
C LYS A 55 0.86 7.14 2.16
N ALA A 56 0.96 5.86 1.83
CA ALA A 56 1.14 5.42 0.45
C ALA A 56 -0.13 5.59 -0.38
N TYR A 57 -1.29 5.24 0.19
CA TYR A 57 -2.60 5.53 -0.37
C TYR A 57 -3.64 5.69 0.77
N PRO A 58 -4.24 6.90 0.92
CA PRO A 58 -5.25 7.15 1.95
C PRO A 58 -6.51 6.30 1.73
N SER A 59 -7.06 5.75 2.81
CA SER A 59 -8.26 4.91 2.76
C SER A 59 -8.97 4.90 4.11
N LEU A 60 -10.30 4.76 4.09
CA LEU A 60 -11.14 4.55 5.27
C LEU A 60 -11.52 3.07 5.46
N LYS A 61 -10.95 2.17 4.65
CA LYS A 61 -11.22 0.73 4.73
C LYS A 61 -10.60 0.13 5.99
N LEU A 62 -11.32 -0.81 6.61
CA LEU A 62 -10.77 -1.69 7.65
C LEU A 62 -9.66 -2.58 7.10
N LEU A 63 -8.77 -3.07 7.97
CA LEU A 63 -7.55 -3.78 7.60
C LEU A 63 -7.80 -4.93 6.62
N GLY A 64 -8.79 -5.79 6.86
CA GLY A 64 -9.09 -6.90 5.96
C GLY A 64 -9.56 -6.48 4.56
N SER A 65 -10.34 -5.41 4.46
CA SER A 65 -10.76 -4.86 3.17
C SER A 65 -9.65 -4.06 2.49
N TRP A 66 -8.79 -3.42 3.28
CA TRP A 66 -7.64 -2.67 2.82
C TRP A 66 -6.55 -3.59 2.24
N THR A 67 -6.27 -4.73 2.87
CA THR A 67 -5.28 -5.70 2.35
C THR A 67 -5.75 -6.33 1.03
N ARG A 68 -7.03 -6.67 0.91
CA ARG A 68 -7.61 -7.13 -0.38
C ARG A 68 -7.48 -6.08 -1.48
N ASP A 69 -7.77 -4.82 -1.15
CA ASP A 69 -7.63 -3.70 -2.08
C ASP A 69 -6.17 -3.50 -2.52
N LEU A 70 -5.23 -3.59 -1.58
CA LEU A 70 -3.79 -3.54 -1.86
C LEU A 70 -3.36 -4.66 -2.81
N MET A 71 -3.78 -5.90 -2.56
CA MET A 71 -3.46 -7.04 -3.43
C MET A 71 -4.01 -6.82 -4.85
N ALA A 72 -5.26 -6.40 -4.98
CA ALA A 72 -5.87 -6.12 -6.29
C ALA A 72 -5.14 -4.99 -7.04
N ARG A 73 -4.67 -3.96 -6.32
CA ARG A 73 -3.87 -2.87 -6.92
C ARG A 73 -2.53 -3.38 -7.43
N VAL A 74 -1.80 -4.13 -6.59
CA VAL A 74 -0.49 -4.69 -6.95
C VAL A 74 -0.62 -5.60 -8.16
N ASP A 75 -1.64 -6.46 -8.18
CA ASP A 75 -1.92 -7.36 -9.29
C ASP A 75 -2.22 -6.61 -10.59
N HIS A 76 -3.05 -5.56 -10.53
CA HIS A 76 -3.35 -4.72 -11.67
C HIS A 76 -2.10 -4.03 -12.24
N PHE A 77 -1.24 -3.47 -11.38
CA PHE A 77 -0.01 -2.82 -11.83
C PHE A 77 1.04 -3.84 -12.32
N SER A 78 1.07 -5.05 -11.77
CA SER A 78 1.95 -6.13 -12.24
C SER A 78 1.57 -6.57 -13.65
N HIS A 79 0.28 -6.85 -13.88
CA HIS A 79 -0.23 -7.18 -15.22
C HIS A 79 0.00 -6.06 -16.24
N TRP A 80 -0.12 -4.79 -15.81
CA TRP A 80 0.19 -3.66 -16.68
C TRP A 80 1.70 -3.57 -16.98
N ALA A 81 2.58 -3.85 -16.02
CA ALA A 81 4.02 -3.85 -16.28
C ALA A 81 4.45 -4.93 -17.30
N GLU A 82 3.70 -6.02 -17.41
CA GLU A 82 3.95 -7.12 -18.35
C GLU A 82 3.37 -6.87 -19.76
N THR A 83 2.45 -5.91 -19.90
CA THR A 83 1.81 -5.57 -21.17
C THR A 83 2.38 -4.30 -21.78
N THR A 84 2.70 -4.33 -23.08
CA THR A 84 3.26 -3.20 -23.83
C THR A 84 2.24 -2.08 -24.09
N HIS A 85 0.96 -2.30 -23.75
CA HIS A 85 -0.16 -1.40 -24.02
C HIS A 85 -0.84 -0.96 -22.73
N PRO A 86 -1.29 0.31 -22.62
CA PRO A 86 -2.07 0.76 -21.47
C PRO A 86 -3.39 -0.02 -21.34
N PRO A 87 -3.83 -0.35 -20.11
CA PRO A 87 -5.07 -1.07 -19.89
C PRO A 87 -6.25 -0.24 -20.40
N LEU A 88 -7.20 -0.91 -21.06
CA LEU A 88 -8.45 -0.31 -21.55
C LEU A 88 -9.33 0.25 -20.42
N PHE A 89 -9.14 -0.22 -19.19
CA PHE A 89 -9.87 0.21 -18.00
C PHE A 89 -8.91 0.85 -16.99
N PHE A 90 -9.04 2.16 -16.80
CA PHE A 90 -8.31 2.87 -15.76
C PHE A 90 -9.07 2.77 -14.43
N TRP A 91 -8.46 2.13 -13.43
CA TRP A 91 -8.99 2.16 -12.07
C TRP A 91 -8.72 3.54 -11.46
N LEU A 92 -9.55 4.54 -11.79
CA LEU A 92 -9.41 5.93 -11.34
C LEU A 92 -9.34 6.08 -9.82
N ALA A 93 -10.02 5.21 -9.07
CA ALA A 93 -9.94 5.15 -7.61
C ALA A 93 -8.58 4.65 -7.07
N ALA A 94 -7.67 4.22 -7.95
CA ALA A 94 -6.29 3.90 -7.61
C ALA A 94 -5.36 5.12 -7.66
N TYR A 95 -5.77 6.20 -8.34
CA TYR A 95 -4.99 7.42 -8.49
C TYR A 95 -5.39 8.43 -7.40
N THR A 96 -4.40 8.81 -6.59
CA THR A 96 -4.57 9.76 -5.48
C THR A 96 -4.82 11.21 -5.93
N PHE A 97 -4.79 11.48 -7.24
CA PHE A 97 -5.03 12.81 -7.83
C PHE A 97 -5.69 12.67 -9.23
N PRO A 98 -7.02 12.88 -9.36
CA PRO A 98 -7.72 12.78 -10.64
C PRO A 98 -7.34 13.87 -11.65
N THR A 99 -6.85 15.04 -11.19
CA THR A 99 -6.51 16.18 -12.06
C THR A 99 -5.25 15.95 -12.89
N GLY A 100 -4.18 15.39 -12.33
CA GLY A 100 -2.94 15.12 -13.08
C GLY A 100 -3.07 13.98 -14.10
N PHE A 101 -4.00 13.06 -13.88
CA PHE A 101 -4.28 11.97 -14.82
C PHE A 101 -5.00 12.47 -16.08
N LEU A 102 -5.98 13.36 -15.94
CA LEU A 102 -6.71 13.92 -17.08
C LEU A 102 -5.81 14.72 -18.02
N THR A 103 -4.83 15.48 -17.49
CA THR A 103 -3.89 16.22 -18.33
C THR A 103 -2.94 15.32 -19.11
N ALA A 104 -2.56 14.16 -18.56
CA ALA A 104 -1.67 13.20 -19.23
C ALA A 104 -2.36 12.34 -20.30
N VAL A 105 -3.69 12.23 -20.26
CA VAL A 105 -4.49 11.51 -21.28
C VAL A 105 -4.90 12.44 -22.43
N LEU A 106 -4.93 13.75 -22.20
CA LEU A 106 -5.29 14.76 -23.20
C LEU A 106 -4.12 15.25 -24.08
N GLN A 107 -2.88 14.85 -23.77
CA GLN A 107 -1.70 15.11 -24.59
C GLN A 107 -1.33 13.89 -25.44
#